data_AF-X7F6V5-F1
#
_entry.id   AF-X7F6V5-F1
#
_cell.length_a   1.000
_cell.length_b   1.000
_cell.length_c   1.000
_cell.angle_alpha   90.00
_cell.angle_beta   90.00
_cell.angle_gamma   90.00
#
_symmetry.space_group_name_H-M   'P 1'
#
loop_
_entity.id
_entity.type
_entity.pdbx_description
1 polymer ?
#
loop_
_entity_poly.entity_id
_entity_poly.type
_entity_poly.pdbx_seq_one_letter_code
_entity_poly.pdbx_strand_id
1 'polypeptide(L)'
;MAFILAVKSQRISHAEAQRFLAAEVAQALTRIDEERYYEPEASSPEEWRTRYFDEKCRSVALRIVAARGSGACLIDEDRRDLMLDGFTEGHLLTICKEIESLRAELRSPDFLRGVKDAAETVIGRDDLSQPDVRASIALRLRARAMAIEASDRRASVGPFRLLDEKACYDHVNQGGEAEPTQSMIVETPEANVAHFSAIYGRPVRETNAEGAVQNARNDGIADLIAAHLDAKNKRTKCEGEAKKIAKDVRQRRSVLRHFSQAISARFLIDLTQSDLAQYGDTMDKIPKIHGKSRADRDRTIHELVERAEDLPEEDVGLSANTKNRNFGIIKDFLTFARAKHGIVPQATLFFEDLYSRPEDGECNERLAFSDDDVTKLTDHPVWREGRCPETGRDGRSFADFGLYWMPIIADLTGMRREEIAGMMLDDVVTDHSIPHFDIRPNRNRRLKNKSSRRCVPIHDGLMELGFRDYVDGLRDRGEIDLFPELKPTAGGSYGGVFYKDWKKVLDEQLGPDLVGKVFHSWRHRFVTLMRNDSAIAKDVVQDIVGHTPQDETDRTYRDTTQFRDEMLARLNPAIQSVPCGHWMGKA
;
A
#
# COMPACT_ATOMS: atom_id res chain seq x y z
N MET A 1 12.70 15.43 19.15
CA MET A 1 13.59 16.49 18.62
C MET A 1 15.07 16.36 19.01
N ALA A 2 15.44 15.84 20.20
CA ALA A 2 16.86 15.73 20.60
C ALA A 2 17.72 14.79 19.72
N PHE A 3 17.12 13.78 19.07
CA PHE A 3 17.78 12.88 18.11
C PHE A 3 18.28 13.62 16.85
N ILE A 4 17.57 14.67 16.42
CA ILE A 4 17.93 15.48 15.24
C ILE A 4 19.13 16.40 15.54
N LEU A 5 19.40 16.71 16.81
CA LEU A 5 20.51 17.59 17.20
C LEU A 5 21.81 16.83 17.53
N ALA A 6 21.73 15.56 17.96
CA ALA A 6 22.92 14.75 18.25
C ALA A 6 23.51 14.05 17.01
N VAL A 7 22.70 13.78 15.98
CA VAL A 7 23.15 13.22 14.68
C VAL A 7 23.77 14.29 13.77
N LYS A 8 23.74 15.58 14.18
CA LYS A 8 24.38 16.70 13.44
C LYS A 8 25.90 16.68 13.45
N SER A 9 26.56 15.83 14.24
CA SER A 9 27.98 15.52 14.04
C SER A 9 28.10 14.28 13.15
N GLN A 10 28.34 14.50 11.86
CA GLN A 10 28.57 13.49 10.82
C GLN A 10 29.70 12.49 11.16
N ARG A 11 29.49 11.47 12.01
CA ARG A 11 30.55 10.48 12.31
C ARG A 11 30.09 9.03 12.41
N ILE A 12 29.04 8.72 13.19
CA ILE A 12 28.35 7.42 13.08
C ILE A 12 27.26 7.54 12.01
N SER A 13 27.41 6.80 10.92
CA SER A 13 26.38 6.70 9.88
C SER A 13 25.12 6.02 10.42
N HIS A 14 23.98 6.28 9.78
CA HIS A 14 22.73 5.63 10.16
C HIS A 14 22.83 4.10 10.12
N ALA A 15 23.54 3.53 9.14
CA ALA A 15 23.78 2.09 9.03
C ALA A 15 24.63 1.54 10.19
N GLU A 16 25.63 2.29 10.66
CA GLU A 16 26.45 1.91 11.82
C GLU A 16 25.64 1.96 13.12
N ALA A 17 24.81 3.00 13.30
CA ALA A 17 23.90 3.11 14.42
C ALA A 17 22.88 1.96 14.44
N GLN A 18 22.33 1.57 13.28
CA GLN A 18 21.41 0.44 13.16
C GLN A 18 22.08 -0.90 13.47
N ARG A 19 23.29 -1.14 12.96
CA ARG A 19 24.08 -2.36 13.27
C ARG A 19 24.36 -2.48 14.76
N PHE A 20 24.83 -1.39 15.37
CA PHE A 20 25.11 -1.35 16.81
C PHE A 20 23.84 -1.56 17.64
N LEU A 21 22.75 -0.85 17.32
CA LEU A 21 21.45 -1.01 17.99
C LEU A 21 20.93 -2.46 17.90
N ALA A 22 20.98 -3.08 16.72
CA ALA A 22 20.51 -4.45 16.53
C ALA A 22 21.34 -5.48 17.32
N ALA A 23 22.67 -5.32 17.35
CA ALA A 23 23.54 -6.19 18.14
C ALA A 23 23.25 -6.07 19.65
N GLU A 24 23.07 -4.84 20.14
CA GLU A 24 22.75 -4.58 21.53
C GLU A 24 21.35 -5.09 21.92
N VAL A 25 20.36 -5.00 21.02
CA VAL A 25 19.02 -5.57 21.25
C VAL A 25 19.11 -7.09 21.35
N ALA A 26 19.82 -7.75 20.44
CA ALA A 26 20.02 -9.20 20.48
C ALA A 26 20.74 -9.66 21.76
N GLN A 27 21.78 -8.93 22.17
CA GLN A 27 22.50 -9.22 23.41
C GLN A 27 21.61 -9.01 24.64
N ALA A 28 20.82 -7.93 24.67
CA ALA A 28 19.90 -7.66 25.78
C ALA A 28 18.78 -8.70 25.87
N LEU A 29 18.21 -9.14 24.73
CA LEU A 29 17.24 -10.23 24.70
C LEU A 29 17.83 -11.53 25.23
N THR A 30 19.03 -11.90 24.77
CA THR A 30 19.73 -13.10 25.26
C THR A 30 19.93 -13.04 26.77
N ARG A 31 20.35 -11.88 27.30
CA ARG A 31 20.52 -11.68 28.75
C ARG A 31 19.21 -11.81 29.50
N ILE A 32 18.12 -11.23 28.99
CA ILE A 32 16.79 -11.34 29.62
C ILE A 32 16.34 -12.81 29.63
N ASP A 33 16.54 -13.54 28.54
CA ASP A 33 16.21 -14.96 28.46
C ASP A 33 17.05 -15.79 29.45
N GLU A 34 18.34 -15.52 29.58
CA GLU A 34 19.24 -16.16 30.55
C GLU A 34 18.84 -15.83 32.00
N GLU A 35 18.62 -14.55 32.33
CA GLU A 35 18.18 -14.10 33.67
C GLU A 35 16.87 -14.77 34.07
N ARG A 36 15.91 -14.86 33.15
CA ARG A 36 14.60 -15.51 33.38
C ARG A 36 14.68 -17.02 33.44
N TYR A 37 15.61 -17.65 32.71
CA TYR A 37 15.78 -19.10 32.75
C TYR A 37 16.17 -19.60 34.15
N TYR A 38 16.97 -18.81 34.88
CA TYR A 38 17.37 -19.12 36.26
C TYR A 38 16.47 -18.48 37.33
N GLU A 39 15.48 -17.67 36.94
CA GLU A 39 14.57 -17.01 37.87
C GLU A 39 13.57 -18.04 38.43
N PRO A 40 13.46 -18.20 39.77
CA PRO A 40 12.44 -19.07 40.37
C PRO A 40 11.04 -18.65 39.96
N GLU A 41 10.13 -19.60 39.76
CA GLU A 41 8.72 -19.26 39.52
C GLU A 41 8.17 -18.35 40.62
N ALA A 42 7.36 -17.36 40.24
CA ALA A 42 6.77 -16.44 41.20
C ALA A 42 5.86 -17.19 42.18
N SER A 43 6.06 -16.99 43.48
CA SER A 43 5.33 -17.67 44.56
C SER A 43 3.91 -17.13 44.74
N SER A 44 3.61 -15.93 44.24
CA SER A 44 2.29 -15.31 44.30
C SER A 44 1.98 -14.45 43.06
N PRO A 45 0.70 -14.16 42.78
CA PRO A 45 0.32 -13.21 41.73
C PRO A 45 0.88 -11.80 41.98
N GLU A 46 1.05 -11.42 43.23
CA GLU A 46 1.62 -10.12 43.62
C GLU A 46 3.11 -10.06 43.29
N GLU A 47 3.87 -11.10 43.64
CA GLU A 47 5.29 -11.19 43.29
C GLU A 47 5.49 -11.16 41.77
N TRP A 48 4.64 -11.86 41.01
CA TRP A 48 4.68 -11.82 39.55
C TRP A 48 4.40 -10.41 39.00
N ARG A 49 3.39 -9.71 39.54
CA ARG A 49 3.07 -8.33 39.13
C ARG A 49 4.20 -7.36 39.46
N THR A 50 4.84 -7.51 40.62
CA THR A 50 6.01 -6.70 41.00
C THR A 50 7.12 -6.88 39.99
N ARG A 51 7.51 -8.12 39.64
CA ARG A 51 8.53 -8.39 38.61
C ARG A 51 8.17 -7.80 37.24
N TYR A 52 6.90 -7.90 36.85
CA TYR A 52 6.40 -7.30 35.60
C TYR A 52 6.53 -5.77 35.61
N PHE A 53 6.08 -5.10 36.67
CA PHE A 53 6.13 -3.65 36.76
C PHE A 53 7.54 -3.11 36.97
N ASP A 54 8.42 -3.85 37.64
CA ASP A 54 9.83 -3.49 37.77
C ASP A 54 10.50 -3.41 36.39
N GLU A 55 10.26 -4.39 35.52
CA GLU A 55 10.76 -4.35 34.14
C GLU A 55 10.16 -3.22 33.31
N LYS A 56 8.84 -2.99 33.39
CA LYS A 56 8.19 -1.87 32.69
C LYS A 56 8.71 -0.51 33.18
N CYS A 57 8.89 -0.34 34.49
CA CYS A 57 9.49 0.87 35.07
C CYS A 57 10.92 1.05 34.58
N ARG A 58 11.70 -0.04 34.55
CA ARG A 58 13.07 -0.03 34.03
C ARG A 58 13.13 0.33 32.54
N SER A 59 12.22 -0.17 31.70
CA SER A 59 12.17 0.19 30.27
C SER A 59 11.87 1.68 30.08
N VAL A 60 10.95 2.25 30.87
CA VAL A 60 10.65 3.69 30.88
C VAL A 60 11.89 4.50 31.29
N ALA A 61 12.55 4.12 32.39
CA ALA A 61 13.76 4.79 32.87
C ALA A 61 14.88 4.76 31.82
N LEU A 62 15.10 3.61 31.17
CA LEU A 62 16.06 3.45 30.08
C LEU A 62 15.77 4.39 28.90
N ARG A 63 14.50 4.56 28.50
CA ARG A 63 14.10 5.50 27.43
C ARG A 63 14.39 6.95 27.82
N ILE A 64 14.06 7.34 29.05
CA ILE A 64 14.29 8.70 29.57
C ILE A 64 15.80 8.99 29.62
N VAL A 65 16.60 8.07 30.16
CA VAL A 65 18.06 8.25 30.27
C VAL A 65 18.73 8.20 28.89
N ALA A 66 18.27 7.36 27.96
CA ALA A 66 18.75 7.36 26.58
C ALA A 66 18.52 8.71 25.89
N ALA A 67 17.37 9.35 26.14
CA ALA A 67 17.01 10.62 25.52
C ALA A 67 17.70 11.84 26.16
N ARG A 68 17.91 11.81 27.48
CA ARG A 68 18.34 12.99 28.27
C ARG A 68 19.74 12.85 28.90
N GLY A 69 20.36 11.68 28.81
CA GLY A 69 21.70 11.41 29.32
C GLY A 69 21.83 11.58 30.85
N SER A 70 22.98 12.08 31.30
CA SER A 70 23.30 12.21 32.74
C SER A 70 22.44 13.23 33.50
N GLY A 71 21.73 14.11 32.78
CA GLY A 71 20.76 15.06 33.32
C GLY A 71 19.32 14.54 33.39
N ALA A 72 19.10 13.26 33.07
CA ALA A 72 17.78 12.66 33.10
C ALA A 72 17.11 12.78 34.48
N CYS A 73 15.86 13.21 34.47
CA CYS A 73 14.93 13.17 35.58
C CYS A 73 13.52 12.95 35.02
N LEU A 74 12.59 12.54 35.88
CA LEU A 74 11.19 12.40 35.55
C LEU A 74 10.51 13.77 35.68
N ILE A 75 10.11 14.38 34.57
CA ILE A 75 9.47 15.72 34.56
C ILE A 75 7.95 15.60 34.68
N ASP A 76 7.27 16.69 35.04
CA ASP A 76 5.81 16.69 35.25
C ASP A 76 5.00 16.27 34.01
N GLU A 77 5.56 16.45 32.82
CA GLU A 77 4.95 15.94 31.59
C GLU A 77 5.02 14.42 31.51
N ASP A 78 6.20 13.81 31.73
CA ASP A 78 6.33 12.35 31.78
C ASP A 78 5.44 11.74 32.85
N ARG A 79 5.34 12.39 34.02
CA ARG A 79 4.48 11.91 35.13
C ARG A 79 3.01 11.87 34.70
N ARG A 80 2.53 12.93 34.03
CA ARG A 80 1.15 12.99 33.51
C ARG A 80 0.90 11.90 32.48
N ASP A 81 1.80 11.73 31.52
CA ASP A 81 1.65 10.72 30.45
C ASP A 81 1.67 9.30 31.03
N LEU A 82 2.60 9.00 31.94
CA LEU A 82 2.68 7.70 32.59
C LEU A 82 1.44 7.40 33.46
N MET A 83 0.89 8.39 34.16
CA MET A 83 -0.34 8.21 34.92
C MET A 83 -1.56 7.95 34.01
N LEU A 84 -1.61 8.57 32.83
CA LEU A 84 -2.62 8.26 31.81
C LEU A 84 -2.46 6.84 31.27
N ASP A 85 -1.22 6.36 31.17
CA ASP A 85 -0.87 4.98 30.81
C ASP A 85 -1.05 3.98 31.97
N GLY A 86 -1.65 4.41 33.08
CA GLY A 86 -2.00 3.55 34.22
C GLY A 86 -0.90 3.37 35.27
N PHE A 87 0.23 4.06 35.17
CA PHE A 87 1.28 3.99 36.20
C PHE A 87 0.85 4.68 37.49
N THR A 88 1.10 4.03 38.63
CA THR A 88 0.80 4.58 39.96
C THR A 88 1.94 5.46 40.47
N GLU A 89 1.71 6.27 41.50
CA GLU A 89 2.77 7.03 42.18
C GLU A 89 3.91 6.13 42.67
N GLY A 90 3.60 4.91 43.12
CA GLY A 90 4.61 3.91 43.47
C GLY A 90 5.51 3.55 42.29
N HIS A 91 4.93 3.33 41.10
CA HIS A 91 5.71 3.08 39.88
C HIS A 91 6.55 4.29 39.48
N LEU A 92 6.03 5.51 39.62
CA LEU A 92 6.79 6.73 39.34
C LEU A 92 8.03 6.85 40.26
N LEU A 93 7.91 6.48 41.54
CA LEU A 93 9.04 6.41 42.45
C LEU A 93 10.07 5.35 42.03
N THR A 94 9.62 4.18 41.58
CA THR A 94 10.51 3.14 41.04
C THR A 94 11.25 3.63 39.79
N ILE A 95 10.56 4.32 38.87
CA ILE A 95 11.17 4.93 37.68
C ILE A 95 12.23 5.96 38.09
N CYS A 96 11.97 6.81 39.08
CA CYS A 96 12.95 7.76 39.60
C CYS A 96 14.21 7.06 40.13
N LYS A 97 14.05 5.98 40.93
CA LYS A 97 15.18 5.19 41.45
C LYS A 97 15.99 4.54 40.32
N GLU A 98 15.32 3.98 39.33
CA GLU A 98 15.98 3.40 38.15
C GLU A 98 16.74 4.46 37.34
N ILE A 99 16.19 5.66 37.16
CA ILE A 99 16.89 6.78 36.53
C ILE A 99 18.17 7.14 37.30
N GLU A 100 18.13 7.19 38.63
CA GLU A 100 19.30 7.45 39.46
C GLU A 100 20.38 6.36 39.33
N SER A 101 19.96 5.09 39.35
CA SER A 101 20.84 3.93 39.14
C SER A 101 21.54 3.99 37.77
N LEU A 102 20.78 4.23 36.70
CA LEU A 102 21.32 4.38 35.35
C LEU A 102 22.25 5.58 35.22
N ARG A 103 21.96 6.70 35.89
CA ARG A 103 22.86 7.87 35.93
C ARG A 103 24.18 7.57 36.65
N ALA A 104 24.17 6.70 37.65
CA ALA A 104 25.39 6.21 38.29
C ALA A 104 26.16 5.27 37.34
N GLU A 105 25.48 4.36 36.63
CA GLU A 105 26.08 3.48 35.61
C GLU A 105 26.77 4.30 34.50
N LEU A 106 26.16 5.41 34.04
CA LEU A 106 26.75 6.31 33.04
C LEU A 106 28.07 6.97 33.48
N ARG A 107 28.36 7.01 34.79
CA ARG A 107 29.63 7.54 35.34
C ARG A 107 30.66 6.45 35.57
N SER A 108 30.28 5.17 35.45
CA SER A 108 31.18 4.04 35.65
C SER A 108 32.19 3.93 34.51
N PRO A 109 33.51 3.93 34.79
CA PRO A 109 34.54 3.73 33.77
C PRO A 109 34.40 2.39 33.05
N ASP A 110 33.95 1.35 33.74
CA ASP A 110 33.78 0.01 33.16
C ASP A 110 32.59 -0.04 32.20
N PHE A 111 31.50 0.65 32.55
CA PHE A 111 30.37 0.79 31.63
C PHE A 111 30.79 1.53 30.35
N LEU A 112 31.47 2.67 30.50
CA LEU A 112 31.91 3.48 29.36
C LEU A 112 32.87 2.69 28.45
N ARG A 113 33.81 1.95 29.04
CA ARG A 113 34.72 1.07 28.31
C ARG A 113 33.96 -0.03 27.58
N GLY A 114 33.04 -0.72 28.26
CA GLY A 114 32.25 -1.78 27.66
C GLY A 114 31.30 -1.30 26.54
N VAL A 115 30.85 -0.05 26.55
CA VAL A 115 30.12 0.54 25.41
C VAL A 115 31.04 0.80 24.26
N LYS A 116 32.20 1.42 24.53
CA LYS A 116 33.19 1.74 23.53
C LYS A 116 33.68 0.47 22.82
N ASP A 117 34.11 -0.55 23.56
CA ASP A 117 34.67 -1.78 22.99
C ASP A 117 33.64 -2.51 22.10
N ALA A 118 32.37 -2.55 22.54
CA ALA A 118 31.30 -3.16 21.75
C ALA A 118 31.00 -2.33 20.49
N ALA A 119 31.00 -1.00 20.59
CA ALA A 119 30.80 -0.13 19.46
C ALA A 119 31.94 -0.28 18.44
N GLU A 120 33.20 -0.30 18.88
CA GLU A 120 34.35 -0.52 17.99
C GLU A 120 34.27 -1.88 17.28
N THR A 121 33.88 -2.92 18.02
CA THR A 121 33.71 -4.28 17.49
C THR A 121 32.60 -4.37 16.44
N VAL A 122 31.41 -3.83 16.72
CA VAL A 122 30.24 -3.97 15.86
C VAL A 122 30.26 -2.98 14.67
N ILE A 123 30.74 -1.77 14.90
CA ILE A 123 30.86 -0.74 13.86
C ILE A 123 32.02 -1.10 12.93
N GLY A 124 33.11 -1.66 13.48
CA GLY A 124 34.30 -2.10 12.75
C GLY A 124 35.36 -1.02 12.57
N ARG A 125 35.47 -0.09 13.52
CA ARG A 125 36.46 1.00 13.54
C ARG A 125 36.91 1.29 14.97
N ASP A 126 38.17 1.64 15.16
CA ASP A 126 38.83 1.88 16.47
C ASP A 126 39.05 3.38 16.77
N ASP A 127 38.55 4.27 15.90
CA ASP A 127 38.72 5.71 15.96
C ASP A 127 37.51 6.46 16.56
N LEU A 128 36.71 5.80 17.41
CA LEU A 128 35.49 6.39 17.98
C LEU A 128 35.80 7.61 18.85
N SER A 129 35.26 8.76 18.44
CA SER A 129 35.39 10.01 19.19
C SER A 129 34.44 10.07 20.38
N GLN A 130 34.66 11.01 21.31
CA GLN A 130 33.80 11.18 22.48
C GLN A 130 32.30 11.35 22.15
N PRO A 131 31.90 12.10 21.09
CA PRO A 131 30.51 12.12 20.60
C PRO A 131 29.98 10.75 20.14
N ASP A 132 30.81 9.94 19.48
CA ASP A 132 30.44 8.62 18.96
C ASP A 132 30.17 7.63 20.10
N VAL A 133 30.99 7.71 21.16
CA VAL A 133 30.77 6.94 22.39
C VAL A 133 29.47 7.39 23.07
N ARG A 134 29.17 8.69 23.14
CA ARG A 134 27.90 9.20 23.70
C ARG A 134 26.68 8.72 22.90
N ALA A 135 26.76 8.72 21.57
CA ALA A 135 25.70 8.20 20.71
C ALA A 135 25.52 6.68 20.93
N SER A 136 26.61 5.93 21.05
CA SER A 136 26.58 4.50 21.35
C SER A 136 25.98 4.20 22.73
N ILE A 137 26.25 5.03 23.74
CA ILE A 137 25.61 4.91 25.06
C ILE A 137 24.08 5.04 24.93
N ALA A 138 23.60 6.08 24.22
CA ALA A 138 22.17 6.29 24.03
C ALA A 138 21.53 5.12 23.25
N LEU A 139 22.21 4.60 22.22
CA LEU A 139 21.75 3.43 21.46
C LEU A 139 21.69 2.17 22.31
N ARG A 140 22.68 1.89 23.16
CA ARG A 140 22.66 0.73 24.08
C ARG A 140 21.52 0.82 25.09
N LEU A 141 21.31 1.99 25.69
CA LEU A 141 20.20 2.17 26.65
C LEU A 141 18.84 1.96 25.97
N ARG A 142 18.69 2.49 24.74
CA ARG A 142 17.49 2.27 23.93
C ARG A 142 17.33 0.80 23.53
N ALA A 143 18.41 0.12 23.19
CA ALA A 143 18.40 -1.31 22.89
C ALA A 143 17.88 -2.15 24.06
N ARG A 144 18.37 -1.87 25.28
CA ARG A 144 17.91 -2.52 26.51
C ARG A 144 16.42 -2.27 26.75
N ALA A 145 15.93 -1.04 26.55
CA ALA A 145 14.50 -0.74 26.67
C ALA A 145 13.67 -1.54 25.66
N MET A 146 14.09 -1.55 24.40
CA MET A 146 13.43 -2.30 23.33
C MET A 146 13.41 -3.80 23.60
N ALA A 147 14.50 -4.36 24.15
CA ALA A 147 14.56 -5.77 24.51
C ALA A 147 13.58 -6.13 25.64
N ILE A 148 13.47 -5.30 26.68
CA ILE A 148 12.47 -5.50 27.75
C ILE A 148 11.04 -5.42 27.19
N GLU A 149 10.77 -4.43 26.34
CA GLU A 149 9.45 -4.23 25.74
C GLU A 149 9.05 -5.36 24.79
N ALA A 150 10.00 -5.88 24.00
CA ALA A 150 9.80 -7.01 23.10
C ALA A 150 9.68 -8.36 23.84
N SER A 151 10.36 -8.51 24.98
CA SER A 151 10.32 -9.70 25.82
C SER A 151 9.23 -9.62 26.89
N ASP A 152 8.07 -9.01 26.62
CA ASP A 152 7.02 -8.82 27.63
C ASP A 152 6.74 -10.13 28.39
N ARG A 153 6.87 -10.12 29.73
CA ARG A 153 6.71 -11.32 30.57
C ARG A 153 5.36 -12.00 30.38
N ARG A 154 4.31 -11.24 30.05
CA ARG A 154 2.97 -11.77 29.72
C ARG A 154 3.00 -12.71 28.52
N ALA A 155 3.90 -12.48 27.56
CA ALA A 155 4.00 -13.31 26.38
C ALA A 155 4.73 -14.65 26.66
N SER A 156 5.55 -14.71 27.72
CA SER A 156 6.70 -15.61 27.77
C SER A 156 6.73 -16.55 28.99
N VAL A 157 6.34 -16.10 30.20
CA VAL A 157 6.55 -16.88 31.44
C VAL A 157 5.46 -16.64 32.51
N GLY A 158 4.96 -17.73 33.11
CA GLY A 158 4.22 -17.73 34.39
C GLY A 158 2.74 -18.16 34.31
N PRO A 159 2.15 -18.65 35.42
CA PRO A 159 0.77 -19.15 35.48
C PRO A 159 -0.30 -18.06 35.32
N PHE A 160 0.11 -16.79 35.28
CA PHE A 160 -0.76 -15.61 35.21
C PHE A 160 -0.82 -14.96 33.83
N ARG A 161 -0.45 -15.71 32.78
CA ARG A 161 -0.47 -15.31 31.35
C ARG A 161 -1.80 -14.71 30.86
N LEU A 162 -2.89 -14.98 31.58
CA LEU A 162 -4.26 -14.55 31.26
C LEU A 162 -4.67 -13.22 31.91
N LEU A 163 -3.76 -12.55 32.63
CA LEU A 163 -4.05 -11.22 33.16
C LEU A 163 -4.03 -10.20 32.01
N ASP A 164 -5.22 -9.72 31.66
CA ASP A 164 -5.45 -8.54 30.83
C ASP A 164 -4.57 -7.37 31.35
N GLU A 165 -4.01 -6.58 30.42
CA GLU A 165 -3.28 -5.34 30.72
C GLU A 165 -4.06 -4.48 31.70
N LYS A 166 -5.36 -4.30 31.45
CA LYS A 166 -6.26 -3.55 32.31
C LYS A 166 -6.45 -4.20 33.68
N ALA A 167 -6.49 -5.53 33.76
CA ALA A 167 -6.56 -6.26 35.03
C ALA A 167 -5.28 -6.17 35.88
N CYS A 168 -4.11 -5.99 35.24
CA CYS A 168 -2.86 -5.70 35.95
C CYS A 168 -2.85 -4.28 36.56
N TYR A 169 -3.49 -3.32 35.89
CA TYR A 169 -3.60 -1.92 36.36
C TYR A 169 -4.77 -1.70 37.34
N ASP A 170 -5.92 -2.35 37.13
CA ASP A 170 -7.17 -2.13 37.89
C ASP A 170 -7.11 -2.68 39.33
N HIS A 171 -6.26 -3.67 39.62
CA HIS A 171 -6.15 -4.26 40.97
C HIS A 171 -5.26 -3.45 41.93
N VAL A 172 -4.37 -2.60 41.41
CA VAL A 172 -3.51 -1.73 42.25
C VAL A 172 -4.28 -0.53 42.79
N ASN A 173 -5.42 -0.19 42.17
CA ASN A 173 -6.29 0.92 42.60
C ASN A 173 -7.34 0.51 43.66
N GLN A 174 -7.33 -0.74 44.14
CA GLN A 174 -8.21 -1.22 45.22
C GLN A 174 -7.40 -1.52 46.49
N GLY A 175 -6.94 -0.43 47.13
CA GLY A 175 -6.64 -0.28 48.56
C GLY A 175 -5.96 -1.40 49.38
N GLY A 176 -4.78 -1.09 49.90
CA GLY A 176 -4.25 -1.69 51.12
C GLY A 176 -2.93 -1.03 51.52
N GLU A 177 -2.92 -0.30 52.64
CA GLU A 177 -1.69 0.18 53.29
C GLU A 177 -0.76 -1.01 53.54
N ALA A 178 0.39 -1.06 52.87
CA ALA A 178 1.46 -2.00 53.18
C ALA A 178 2.60 -1.23 53.86
N GLU A 179 2.86 -1.59 55.12
CA GLU A 179 3.96 -1.05 55.94
C GLU A 179 5.33 -1.24 55.28
N PRO A 180 6.31 -0.37 55.58
CA PRO A 180 7.62 -0.40 54.95
C PRO A 180 8.44 -1.58 55.46
N THR A 181 8.53 -2.66 54.69
CA THR A 181 9.47 -3.74 54.97
C THR A 181 10.91 -3.27 54.78
N GLN A 182 11.68 -3.46 55.84
CA GLN A 182 13.05 -3.02 56.04
C GLN A 182 14.02 -3.53 54.97
N SER A 183 14.98 -2.65 54.67
CA SER A 183 16.24 -2.92 53.97
C SER A 183 16.93 -4.17 54.56
N MET A 184 17.01 -5.25 53.78
CA MET A 184 18.04 -6.27 53.97
C MET A 184 19.22 -5.93 53.08
N ILE A 185 20.25 -5.36 53.69
CA ILE A 185 21.61 -5.36 53.19
C ILE A 185 22.05 -6.82 53.17
N VAL A 186 22.29 -7.37 51.98
CA VAL A 186 23.04 -8.62 51.82
C VAL A 186 24.37 -8.26 51.19
N GLU A 187 25.41 -8.35 52.02
CA GLU A 187 26.81 -8.21 51.62
C GLU A 187 27.17 -9.24 50.55
N THR A 188 27.88 -8.80 49.52
CA THR A 188 28.52 -9.65 48.51
C THR A 188 29.63 -10.48 49.14
N PRO A 189 29.67 -11.82 48.98
CA PRO A 189 30.89 -12.59 49.21
C PRO A 189 31.66 -12.76 47.88
N GLU A 190 32.94 -12.45 47.97
CA GLU A 190 33.94 -12.56 46.93
C GLU A 190 34.09 -13.98 46.36
N ALA A 191 34.61 -14.01 45.13
CA ALA A 191 34.85 -15.19 44.31
C ALA A 191 35.62 -16.33 45.02
N ASN A 192 35.26 -17.57 44.70
CA ASN A 192 36.16 -18.70 44.88
C ASN A 192 36.04 -19.68 43.70
N VAL A 193 36.92 -19.49 42.71
CA VAL A 193 36.97 -20.19 41.40
C VAL A 193 37.55 -21.62 41.52
N ALA A 194 37.76 -22.16 42.72
CA ALA A 194 38.55 -23.39 42.89
C ALA A 194 37.75 -24.69 43.19
N HIS A 195 36.41 -24.67 43.31
CA HIS A 195 35.67 -25.87 43.77
C HIS A 195 34.87 -26.63 42.70
N PHE A 196 34.70 -26.10 41.49
CA PHE A 196 33.82 -26.71 40.49
C PHE A 196 34.47 -27.76 39.55
N SER A 197 35.80 -27.91 39.58
CA SER A 197 36.54 -28.78 38.64
C SER A 197 36.72 -30.25 39.12
N ALA A 198 36.22 -30.63 40.30
CA ALA A 198 36.56 -31.94 40.90
C ALA A 198 35.47 -33.03 40.78
N ILE A 199 34.27 -32.74 40.29
CA ILE A 199 33.12 -33.68 40.40
C ILE A 199 32.77 -34.39 39.08
N TYR A 200 33.10 -33.83 37.90
CA TYR A 200 32.59 -34.37 36.62
C TYR A 200 33.67 -34.69 35.58
N GLY A 201 34.76 -35.33 36.02
CA GLY A 201 35.74 -35.94 35.10
C GLY A 201 35.37 -37.38 34.77
N ARG A 202 34.64 -37.63 33.67
CA ARG A 202 34.75 -38.86 32.83
C ARG A 202 34.07 -38.69 31.46
N PRO A 203 34.58 -39.36 30.41
CA PRO A 203 34.52 -38.88 29.04
C PRO A 203 33.20 -39.17 28.31
N VAL A 204 32.91 -38.30 27.35
CA VAL A 204 31.81 -38.38 26.38
C VAL A 204 31.90 -39.69 25.60
N ARG A 205 30.80 -40.46 25.60
CA ARG A 205 30.61 -41.64 24.76
C ARG A 205 29.93 -41.17 23.48
N GLU A 206 30.64 -41.24 22.36
CA GLU A 206 30.07 -41.00 21.03
C GLU A 206 28.88 -41.94 20.81
N THR A 207 27.71 -41.36 20.52
CA THR A 207 26.60 -42.08 19.89
C THR A 207 26.20 -41.32 18.64
N ASN A 208 26.19 -42.08 17.55
CA ASN A 208 26.12 -41.67 16.17
C ASN A 208 24.96 -40.72 15.84
N ALA A 209 25.28 -39.75 14.99
CA ALA A 209 24.32 -39.06 14.14
C ALA A 209 23.62 -40.08 13.22
N GLU A 210 22.30 -39.99 13.11
CA GLU A 210 21.53 -40.10 11.87
C GLU A 210 20.03 -39.98 12.18
N GLY A 211 19.38 -38.93 11.65
CA GLY A 211 17.93 -38.75 11.76
C GLY A 211 17.43 -37.33 12.04
N ALA A 212 18.14 -36.27 11.63
CA ALA A 212 17.55 -34.93 11.61
C ALA A 212 16.59 -34.80 10.42
N VAL A 213 15.29 -34.98 10.64
CA VAL A 213 14.27 -34.47 9.72
C VAL A 213 14.33 -32.94 9.81
N GLN A 214 15.03 -32.31 8.87
CA GLN A 214 14.90 -30.88 8.60
C GLN A 214 13.49 -30.62 8.09
N ASN A 215 12.54 -30.30 8.97
CA ASN A 215 11.30 -29.67 8.55
C ASN A 215 11.62 -28.24 8.10
N ALA A 216 11.93 -28.08 6.81
CA ALA A 216 12.01 -26.77 6.17
C ALA A 216 10.66 -26.05 6.39
N ARG A 217 10.69 -24.88 7.02
CA ARG A 217 9.53 -24.01 7.16
C ARG A 217 9.03 -23.62 5.75
N ASN A 218 7.87 -24.16 5.34
CA ASN A 218 7.27 -23.96 4.01
C ASN A 218 6.40 -22.68 3.92
N ASP A 219 6.62 -21.72 4.82
CA ASP A 219 5.81 -20.50 4.98
C ASP A 219 6.59 -19.20 4.73
N GLY A 220 7.74 -19.29 4.06
CA GLY A 220 8.51 -18.14 3.63
C GLY A 220 7.68 -17.20 2.75
N ILE A 221 7.63 -15.91 3.12
CA ILE A 221 6.82 -14.91 2.40
C ILE A 221 7.26 -14.78 0.94
N ALA A 222 8.57 -14.83 0.67
CA ALA A 222 9.11 -14.75 -0.69
C ALA A 222 8.62 -15.90 -1.60
N ASP A 223 8.64 -17.13 -1.09
CA ASP A 223 8.20 -18.33 -1.82
C ASP A 223 6.69 -18.30 -2.08
N LEU A 224 5.92 -17.89 -1.07
CA LEU A 224 4.47 -17.74 -1.19
C LEU A 224 4.09 -16.63 -2.17
N ILE A 225 4.84 -15.53 -2.22
CA ILE A 225 4.66 -14.48 -3.23
C ILE A 225 4.89 -15.03 -4.63
N ALA A 226 5.97 -15.80 -4.84
CA ALA A 226 6.25 -16.42 -6.14
C ALA A 226 5.10 -17.34 -6.57
N ALA A 227 4.64 -18.23 -5.67
CA ALA A 227 3.52 -19.12 -5.91
C ALA A 227 2.20 -18.37 -6.22
N HIS A 228 1.92 -17.27 -5.51
CA HIS A 228 0.74 -16.44 -5.76
C HIS A 228 0.80 -15.76 -7.13
N LEU A 229 1.96 -15.21 -7.52
CA LEU A 229 2.14 -14.56 -8.82
C LEU A 229 1.96 -15.56 -9.97
N ASP A 230 2.49 -16.77 -9.83
CA ASP A 230 2.32 -17.83 -10.82
C ASP A 230 0.85 -18.27 -10.92
N ALA A 231 0.15 -18.40 -9.79
CA ALA A 231 -1.28 -18.71 -9.77
C ALA A 231 -2.15 -17.64 -10.45
N LYS A 232 -1.72 -16.37 -10.43
CA LYS A 232 -2.38 -15.26 -11.15
C LYS A 232 -2.01 -15.21 -12.63
N ASN A 233 -0.84 -15.72 -13.02
CA ASN A 233 -0.33 -15.70 -14.39
C ASN A 233 -0.95 -16.80 -15.28
N LYS A 234 -2.28 -16.75 -15.46
CA LYS A 234 -3.02 -17.74 -16.25
C LYS A 234 -2.80 -17.57 -17.74
N ARG A 235 -2.61 -18.70 -18.46
CA ARG A 235 -2.58 -18.72 -19.93
C ARG A 235 -3.97 -18.49 -20.49
N THR A 236 -4.04 -17.77 -21.60
CA THR A 236 -5.28 -17.44 -22.31
C THR A 236 -5.05 -17.39 -23.82
N LYS A 237 -6.12 -17.59 -24.58
CA LYS A 237 -6.15 -17.47 -26.05
C LYS A 237 -6.41 -16.04 -26.54
N CYS A 238 -6.92 -15.14 -25.69
CA CYS A 238 -7.25 -13.76 -26.07
C CYS A 238 -6.07 -12.82 -25.78
N GLU A 239 -5.57 -12.11 -26.79
CA GLU A 239 -4.44 -11.19 -26.65
C GLU A 239 -4.72 -10.06 -25.63
N GLY A 240 -5.93 -9.50 -25.68
CA GLY A 240 -6.38 -8.49 -24.70
C GLY A 240 -6.43 -9.03 -23.26
N GLU A 241 -6.79 -10.30 -23.06
CA GLU A 241 -6.72 -10.95 -21.75
C GLU A 241 -5.28 -11.10 -21.26
N ALA A 242 -4.40 -11.59 -22.13
CA ALA A 242 -3.01 -11.83 -21.79
C ALA A 242 -2.32 -10.55 -21.32
N LYS A 243 -2.58 -9.43 -22.00
CA LYS A 243 -2.08 -8.09 -21.62
C LYS A 243 -2.59 -7.65 -20.25
N LYS A 244 -3.88 -7.85 -19.95
CA LYS A 244 -4.45 -7.48 -18.63
C LYS A 244 -3.84 -8.32 -17.52
N ILE A 245 -3.72 -9.64 -17.70
CA ILE A 245 -3.10 -10.55 -16.74
C ILE A 245 -1.64 -10.14 -16.51
N ALA A 246 -0.88 -9.91 -17.58
CA ALA A 246 0.52 -9.47 -17.47
C ALA A 246 0.66 -8.14 -16.72
N LYS A 247 -0.26 -7.18 -16.93
CA LYS A 247 -0.31 -5.92 -16.19
C LYS A 247 -0.63 -6.13 -14.71
N ASP A 248 -1.64 -6.94 -14.39
CA ASP A 248 -2.05 -7.25 -13.02
C ASP A 248 -0.93 -7.96 -12.25
N VAL A 249 -0.32 -8.99 -12.85
CA VAL A 249 0.83 -9.72 -12.28
C VAL A 249 2.01 -8.77 -12.04
N ARG A 250 2.31 -7.87 -12.98
CA ARG A 250 3.38 -6.86 -12.79
C ARG A 250 3.09 -5.92 -11.62
N GLN A 251 1.85 -5.44 -11.50
CA GLN A 251 1.45 -4.56 -10.40
C GLN A 251 1.54 -5.29 -9.05
N ARG A 252 0.99 -6.52 -8.97
CA ARG A 252 1.07 -7.36 -7.78
C ARG A 252 2.50 -7.68 -7.39
N ARG A 253 3.36 -8.01 -8.36
CA ARG A 253 4.78 -8.26 -8.12
C ARG A 253 5.46 -7.06 -7.49
N SER A 254 5.24 -5.86 -8.03
CA SER A 254 5.81 -4.63 -7.46
C SER A 254 5.30 -4.38 -6.03
N VAL A 255 3.99 -4.48 -5.80
CA VAL A 255 3.39 -4.25 -4.48
C VAL A 255 3.90 -5.27 -3.46
N LEU A 256 3.86 -6.56 -3.79
CA LEU A 256 4.26 -7.63 -2.87
C LEU A 256 5.77 -7.64 -2.62
N ARG A 257 6.58 -7.28 -3.61
CA ARG A 257 8.03 -7.06 -3.40
C ARG A 257 8.27 -5.93 -2.40
N HIS A 258 7.65 -4.77 -2.61
CA HIS A 258 7.79 -3.63 -1.70
C HIS A 258 7.28 -3.97 -0.30
N PHE A 259 6.16 -4.67 -0.20
CA PHE A 259 5.63 -5.18 1.07
C PHE A 259 6.66 -6.07 1.77
N SER A 260 7.18 -7.10 1.09
CA SER A 260 8.17 -8.02 1.68
C SER A 260 9.49 -7.35 2.08
N GLN A 261 9.84 -6.23 1.46
CA GLN A 261 11.04 -5.45 1.79
C GLN A 261 10.80 -4.44 2.92
N ALA A 262 9.56 -3.97 3.08
CA ALA A 262 9.22 -2.96 4.08
C ALA A 262 8.98 -3.55 5.47
N ILE A 263 8.59 -4.82 5.56
CA ILE A 263 8.22 -5.49 6.82
C ILE A 263 9.40 -6.28 7.41
N SER A 264 9.31 -6.60 8.71
CA SER A 264 10.35 -7.40 9.38
C SER A 264 10.08 -8.90 9.32
N ALA A 265 8.81 -9.30 9.19
CA ALA A 265 8.41 -10.70 9.08
C ALA A 265 9.01 -11.36 7.81
N ARG A 266 9.73 -12.47 7.99
CA ARG A 266 10.24 -13.31 6.89
C ARG A 266 9.30 -14.48 6.56
N PHE A 267 8.55 -14.94 7.55
CA PHE A 267 7.58 -16.03 7.46
C PHE A 267 6.17 -15.49 7.65
N LEU A 268 5.21 -16.06 6.92
CA LEU A 268 3.84 -15.54 6.92
C LEU A 268 3.14 -15.76 8.26
N ILE A 269 3.52 -16.80 9.01
CA ILE A 269 2.97 -17.07 10.35
C ILE A 269 3.34 -15.98 11.37
N ASP A 270 4.49 -15.34 11.17
CA ASP A 270 5.05 -14.30 12.05
C ASP A 270 4.55 -12.89 11.66
N LEU A 271 3.68 -12.77 10.65
CA LEU A 271 3.17 -11.48 10.18
C LEU A 271 2.25 -10.84 11.24
N THR A 272 2.53 -9.59 11.59
CA THR A 272 1.79 -8.84 12.62
C THR A 272 1.02 -7.64 12.06
N GLN A 273 0.15 -7.05 12.88
CA GLN A 273 -0.52 -5.78 12.54
C GLN A 273 0.51 -4.64 12.37
N SER A 274 1.58 -4.64 13.18
CA SER A 274 2.65 -3.64 13.09
C SER A 274 3.41 -3.72 11.77
N ASP A 275 3.62 -4.91 11.20
CA ASP A 275 4.18 -5.05 9.85
C ASP A 275 3.29 -4.40 8.79
N LEU A 276 1.96 -4.58 8.90
CA LEU A 276 1.03 -3.94 7.97
C LEU A 276 1.01 -2.41 8.12
N ALA A 277 1.07 -1.91 9.36
CA ALA A 277 1.17 -0.48 9.66
C ALA A 277 2.48 0.11 9.12
N GLN A 278 3.62 -0.56 9.32
CA GLN A 278 4.92 -0.17 8.78
C GLN A 278 4.89 -0.04 7.26
N TYR A 279 4.21 -0.96 6.56
CA TYR A 279 4.03 -0.84 5.12
C TYR A 279 3.14 0.35 4.74
N GLY A 280 2.10 0.63 5.53
CA GLY A 280 1.29 1.85 5.44
C GLY A 280 2.14 3.12 5.49
N ASP A 281 2.93 3.27 6.57
CA ASP A 281 3.83 4.40 6.77
C ASP A 281 4.88 4.53 5.67
N THR A 282 5.34 3.40 5.12
CA THR A 282 6.30 3.38 4.02
C THR A 282 5.67 3.91 2.74
N MET A 283 4.40 3.63 2.48
CA MET A 283 3.68 4.18 1.32
C MET A 283 3.53 5.70 1.39
N ASP A 284 3.55 6.30 2.57
CA ASP A 284 3.50 7.75 2.76
C ASP A 284 4.87 8.42 2.53
N LYS A 285 5.95 7.63 2.45
CA LYS A 285 7.34 8.11 2.33
C LYS A 285 7.97 7.83 0.97
N ILE A 286 7.21 7.33 0.00
CA ILE A 286 7.73 7.03 -1.35
C ILE A 286 7.16 8.00 -2.39
N PRO A 287 7.83 8.15 -3.55
CA PRO A 287 7.37 9.04 -4.60
C PRO A 287 6.01 8.60 -5.16
N LYS A 288 5.11 9.56 -5.39
CA LYS A 288 3.82 9.35 -6.08
C LYS A 288 4.00 8.65 -7.43
N ILE A 289 5.04 9.05 -8.15
CA ILE A 289 5.39 8.47 -9.45
C ILE A 289 6.63 7.58 -9.29
N HIS A 290 6.43 6.27 -9.20
CA HIS A 290 7.52 5.29 -9.20
C HIS A 290 7.23 4.07 -10.11
N GLY A 291 8.26 3.29 -10.44
CA GLY A 291 8.21 2.08 -11.27
C GLY A 291 7.92 2.32 -12.76
N LYS A 292 7.98 3.58 -13.24
CA LYS A 292 7.69 3.92 -14.65
C LYS A 292 8.87 3.66 -15.58
N SER A 293 10.07 4.10 -15.19
CA SER A 293 11.30 3.89 -15.97
C SER A 293 11.91 2.50 -15.68
N ARG A 294 12.80 2.02 -16.55
CA ARG A 294 13.49 0.72 -16.33
C ARG A 294 14.34 0.77 -15.06
N ALA A 295 15.12 1.82 -14.86
CA ALA A 295 15.95 2.02 -13.68
C ALA A 295 15.11 2.09 -12.39
N ASP A 296 13.89 2.60 -12.48
CA ASP A 296 13.00 2.76 -11.33
C ASP A 296 12.16 1.52 -10.99
N ARG A 297 12.05 0.56 -11.93
CA ARG A 297 11.33 -0.70 -11.70
C ARG A 297 12.08 -1.65 -10.78
N ASP A 298 13.40 -1.58 -10.80
CA ASP A 298 14.25 -2.50 -10.06
C ASP A 298 14.64 -1.93 -8.69
N ARG A 299 14.30 -0.67 -8.41
CA ARG A 299 14.51 -0.05 -7.10
C ARG A 299 13.79 -0.81 -5.99
N THR A 300 14.50 -0.99 -4.89
CA THR A 300 13.95 -1.47 -3.63
C THR A 300 13.06 -0.41 -3.01
N ILE A 301 12.23 -0.81 -2.06
CA ILE A 301 11.40 0.15 -1.32
C ILE A 301 12.25 1.20 -0.58
N HIS A 302 13.42 0.81 -0.08
CA HIS A 302 14.34 1.73 0.61
C HIS A 302 14.95 2.76 -0.33
N GLU A 303 15.39 2.35 -1.53
CA GLU A 303 15.90 3.28 -2.55
C GLU A 303 14.80 4.21 -3.09
N LEU A 304 13.53 3.81 -3.01
CA LEU A 304 12.41 4.69 -3.32
C LEU A 304 12.19 5.72 -2.20
N VAL A 305 12.28 5.32 -0.93
CA VAL A 305 12.20 6.24 0.21
C VAL A 305 13.34 7.26 0.16
N GLU A 306 14.58 6.82 -0.07
CA GLU A 306 15.74 7.72 -0.24
C GLU A 306 15.50 8.72 -1.38
N ARG A 307 15.02 8.25 -2.54
CA ARG A 307 14.69 9.13 -3.66
C ARG A 307 13.56 10.13 -3.34
N ALA A 308 12.70 9.81 -2.39
CA ALA A 308 11.62 10.71 -2.00
C ALA A 308 12.13 11.91 -1.20
N GLU A 309 13.26 11.78 -0.51
CA GLU A 309 13.87 12.87 0.27
C GLU A 309 14.31 14.04 -0.61
N ASP A 310 14.65 13.78 -1.88
CA ASP A 310 15.05 14.78 -2.87
C ASP A 310 13.87 15.39 -3.64
N LEU A 311 12.63 14.97 -3.36
CA LEU A 311 11.43 15.44 -4.07
C LEU A 311 10.64 16.47 -3.25
N PRO A 312 9.89 17.37 -3.91
CA PRO A 312 8.94 18.24 -3.23
C PRO A 312 7.92 17.42 -2.43
N GLU A 313 7.44 17.96 -1.29
CA GLU A 313 6.47 17.27 -0.42
C GLU A 313 5.20 16.85 -1.18
N GLU A 314 4.76 17.65 -2.16
CA GLU A 314 3.62 17.35 -3.01
C GLU A 314 3.80 16.15 -3.93
N ASP A 315 5.04 15.69 -4.17
CA ASP A 315 5.38 14.53 -5.00
C ASP A 315 5.65 13.27 -4.17
N VAL A 316 5.59 13.36 -2.84
CA VAL A 316 5.82 12.27 -1.88
C VAL A 316 4.51 11.80 -1.26
N GLY A 317 4.40 10.49 -1.02
CA GLY A 317 3.25 9.86 -0.40
C GLY A 317 2.17 9.40 -1.39
N LEU A 318 1.78 8.12 -1.29
CA LEU A 318 0.75 7.55 -2.15
C LEU A 318 -0.66 8.00 -1.72
N SER A 319 -1.51 8.31 -2.70
CA SER A 319 -2.91 8.64 -2.44
C SER A 319 -3.67 7.52 -1.71
N ALA A 320 -4.69 7.88 -0.93
CA ALA A 320 -5.50 6.92 -0.17
C ALA A 320 -6.03 5.76 -1.04
N ASN A 321 -6.51 6.06 -2.24
CA ASN A 321 -6.99 5.05 -3.20
C ASN A 321 -5.89 4.05 -3.63
N THR A 322 -4.65 4.53 -3.75
CA THR A 322 -3.50 3.69 -4.10
C THR A 322 -3.10 2.81 -2.93
N LYS A 323 -3.06 3.37 -1.71
CA LYS A 323 -2.78 2.62 -0.47
C LYS A 323 -3.81 1.51 -0.25
N ASN A 324 -5.10 1.84 -0.32
CA ASN A 324 -6.19 0.88 -0.13
C ASN A 324 -6.15 -0.26 -1.17
N ARG A 325 -5.78 0.04 -2.42
CA ARG A 325 -5.57 -0.99 -3.45
C ARG A 325 -4.39 -1.89 -3.11
N ASN A 326 -3.27 -1.34 -2.64
CA ASN A 326 -2.10 -2.13 -2.26
C ASN A 326 -2.43 -3.07 -1.10
N PHE A 327 -3.11 -2.58 -0.07
CA PHE A 327 -3.64 -3.43 1.01
C PHE A 327 -4.63 -4.49 0.51
N GLY A 328 -5.47 -4.18 -0.48
CA GLY A 328 -6.33 -5.16 -1.14
C GLY A 328 -5.56 -6.28 -1.84
N ILE A 329 -4.40 -5.98 -2.46
CA ILE A 329 -3.50 -6.99 -3.04
C ILE A 329 -2.90 -7.89 -1.95
N ILE A 330 -2.49 -7.31 -0.81
CA ILE A 330 -1.99 -8.06 0.34
C ILE A 330 -3.07 -8.97 0.91
N LYS A 331 -4.29 -8.47 1.10
CA LYS A 331 -5.45 -9.26 1.57
C LYS A 331 -5.75 -10.46 0.65
N ASP A 332 -5.67 -10.27 -0.67
CA ASP A 332 -5.81 -11.37 -1.65
C ASP A 332 -4.63 -12.36 -1.62
N PHE A 333 -3.41 -11.89 -1.34
CA PHE A 333 -2.24 -12.76 -1.10
C PHE A 333 -2.40 -13.61 0.17
N LEU A 334 -2.81 -13.02 1.29
CA LEU A 334 -3.08 -13.77 2.54
C LEU A 334 -4.22 -14.78 2.36
N THR A 335 -5.25 -14.40 1.60
CA THR A 335 -6.35 -15.31 1.25
C THR A 335 -5.86 -16.50 0.42
N PHE A 336 -4.94 -16.27 -0.52
CA PHE A 336 -4.30 -17.33 -1.29
C PHE A 336 -3.48 -18.27 -0.39
N ALA A 337 -2.63 -17.72 0.49
CA ALA A 337 -1.83 -18.51 1.42
C ALA A 337 -2.71 -19.41 2.31
N ARG A 338 -3.79 -18.84 2.88
CA ARG A 338 -4.78 -19.59 3.66
C ARG A 338 -5.45 -20.69 2.84
N ALA A 339 -5.96 -20.36 1.65
CA ALA A 339 -6.78 -21.28 0.86
C ALA A 339 -5.99 -22.39 0.16
N LYS A 340 -4.72 -22.14 -0.19
CA LYS A 340 -3.88 -23.08 -0.95
C LYS A 340 -2.82 -23.78 -0.12
N HIS A 341 -2.37 -23.16 0.96
CA HIS A 341 -1.29 -23.69 1.79
C HIS A 341 -1.73 -23.90 3.25
N GLY A 342 -2.92 -23.46 3.66
CA GLY A 342 -3.39 -23.57 5.04
C GLY A 342 -2.65 -22.66 6.03
N ILE A 343 -1.85 -21.72 5.54
CA ILE A 343 -1.00 -20.86 6.36
C ILE A 343 -1.77 -19.59 6.71
N VAL A 344 -1.83 -19.27 8.00
CA VAL A 344 -2.48 -18.08 8.54
C VAL A 344 -1.53 -17.42 9.53
N PRO A 345 -1.42 -16.08 9.53
CA PRO A 345 -0.66 -15.37 10.57
C PRO A 345 -1.18 -15.71 11.97
N GLN A 346 -0.29 -15.79 12.96
CA GLN A 346 -0.68 -16.00 14.36
C GLN A 346 -1.41 -14.78 14.93
N ALA A 347 -1.01 -13.58 14.51
CA ALA A 347 -1.68 -12.34 14.88
C ALA A 347 -3.00 -12.17 14.13
N THR A 348 -4.01 -11.65 14.83
CA THR A 348 -5.22 -11.15 14.17
C THR A 348 -4.89 -9.86 13.44
N LEU A 349 -5.23 -9.79 12.15
CA LEU A 349 -4.95 -8.65 11.28
C LEU A 349 -6.24 -7.89 10.97
N PHE A 350 -6.26 -6.59 11.25
CA PHE A 350 -7.37 -5.68 11.01
C PHE A 350 -7.02 -4.73 9.86
N PHE A 351 -7.55 -5.01 8.67
CA PHE A 351 -7.26 -4.20 7.47
C PHE A 351 -8.08 -2.90 7.44
N GLU A 352 -9.22 -2.93 8.12
CA GLU A 352 -10.16 -1.82 8.20
C GLU A 352 -9.54 -0.61 8.92
N ASP A 353 -8.63 -0.86 9.87
CA ASP A 353 -7.86 0.16 10.60
C ASP A 353 -6.75 0.80 9.74
N LEU A 354 -6.38 0.16 8.64
CA LEU A 354 -5.29 0.61 7.75
C LEU A 354 -5.80 1.38 6.53
N TYR A 355 -7.10 1.29 6.24
CA TYR A 355 -7.67 1.97 5.09
C TYR A 355 -7.75 3.47 5.33
N SER A 356 -7.02 4.23 4.52
CA SER A 356 -7.10 5.68 4.53
C SER A 356 -8.41 6.12 3.89
N ARG A 357 -9.08 7.09 4.51
CA ARG A 357 -10.18 7.81 3.86
C ARG A 357 -9.56 8.81 2.88
N PRO A 358 -10.01 8.87 1.62
CA PRO A 358 -9.62 9.95 0.73
C PRO A 358 -10.03 11.29 1.36
N GLU A 359 -9.12 12.25 1.43
CA GLU A 359 -9.48 13.64 1.76
C GLU A 359 -10.36 14.23 0.63
N ASP A 360 -11.17 15.24 0.97
CA ASP A 360 -11.97 16.01 0.01
C ASP A 360 -11.03 16.79 -0.92
N GLY A 361 -10.60 16.13 -2.01
CA GLY A 361 -9.57 16.60 -2.95
C GLY A 361 -8.63 15.49 -3.45
N GLU A 362 -8.44 14.41 -2.68
CA GLU A 362 -7.69 13.20 -3.10
C GLU A 362 -8.53 12.22 -3.92
N CYS A 363 -9.86 12.34 -3.84
CA CYS A 363 -10.70 11.85 -4.90
C CYS A 363 -10.16 12.50 -6.17
N ASN A 364 -9.55 11.69 -7.06
CA ASN A 364 -9.34 12.05 -8.46
C ASN A 364 -10.74 12.29 -9.05
N GLU A 365 -11.42 13.36 -8.66
CA GLU A 365 -12.66 13.84 -9.22
C GLU A 365 -12.28 14.31 -10.59
N ARG A 366 -12.34 13.34 -11.50
CA ARG A 366 -12.24 13.62 -12.91
C ARG A 366 -13.42 14.52 -13.23
N LEU A 367 -13.13 15.79 -13.46
CA LEU A 367 -14.15 16.78 -13.71
C LEU A 367 -14.80 16.46 -15.06
N ALA A 368 -16.11 16.63 -15.14
CA ALA A 368 -16.81 16.65 -16.41
C ALA A 368 -16.28 17.81 -17.26
N PHE A 369 -16.30 17.65 -18.60
CA PHE A 369 -16.11 18.79 -19.48
C PHE A 369 -17.32 19.73 -19.37
N SER A 370 -17.03 21.01 -19.08
CA SER A 370 -18.01 22.08 -19.14
C SER A 370 -18.35 22.43 -20.60
N ASP A 371 -19.42 23.19 -20.82
CA ASP A 371 -19.77 23.63 -22.18
C ASP A 371 -18.69 24.54 -22.79
N ASP A 372 -17.98 25.31 -21.95
CA ASP A 372 -16.81 26.11 -22.36
C ASP A 372 -15.63 25.22 -22.80
N ASP A 373 -15.36 24.14 -22.06
CA ASP A 373 -14.34 23.16 -22.47
C ASP A 373 -14.68 22.52 -23.82
N VAL A 374 -15.94 22.11 -23.98
CA VAL A 374 -16.41 21.50 -25.23
C VAL A 374 -16.26 22.47 -26.38
N THR A 375 -16.67 23.73 -26.20
CA THR A 375 -16.52 24.77 -27.22
C THR A 375 -15.06 24.93 -27.65
N LYS A 376 -14.14 25.05 -26.70
CA LYS A 376 -12.69 25.13 -26.99
C LYS A 376 -12.18 23.89 -27.70
N LEU A 377 -12.52 22.69 -27.21
CA LEU A 377 -12.11 21.42 -27.83
C LEU A 377 -12.60 21.32 -29.29
N THR A 378 -13.85 21.71 -29.56
CA THR A 378 -14.44 21.67 -30.90
C THR A 378 -13.90 22.74 -31.85
N ASP A 379 -13.29 23.81 -31.33
CA ASP A 379 -12.63 24.84 -32.15
C ASP A 379 -11.27 24.36 -32.72
N HIS A 380 -10.75 23.21 -32.27
CA HIS A 380 -9.54 22.60 -32.80
C HIS A 380 -9.71 22.25 -34.31
N PRO A 381 -8.66 22.40 -35.15
CA PRO A 381 -8.75 22.17 -36.60
C PRO A 381 -9.28 20.80 -37.03
N VAL A 382 -9.17 19.78 -36.16
CA VAL A 382 -9.72 18.44 -36.41
C VAL A 382 -11.25 18.47 -36.58
N TRP A 383 -11.99 19.29 -35.83
CA TRP A 383 -13.46 19.33 -35.86
C TRP A 383 -14.06 20.61 -36.44
N ARG A 384 -13.27 21.68 -36.57
CA ARG A 384 -13.75 22.99 -37.02
C ARG A 384 -14.56 22.97 -38.32
N GLU A 385 -14.24 22.08 -39.27
CA GLU A 385 -14.94 21.99 -40.56
C GLU A 385 -16.21 21.13 -40.52
N GLY A 386 -16.58 20.54 -39.38
CA GLY A 386 -17.85 19.82 -39.17
C GLY A 386 -17.97 18.48 -39.89
N ARG A 387 -17.24 18.21 -40.98
CA ARG A 387 -17.20 16.88 -41.63
C ARG A 387 -15.84 16.23 -41.46
N CYS A 388 -15.84 14.91 -41.28
CA CYS A 388 -14.63 14.12 -41.35
C CYS A 388 -14.05 14.24 -42.77
N PRO A 389 -12.82 14.75 -42.96
CA PRO A 389 -12.26 14.88 -44.30
C PRO A 389 -12.06 13.49 -44.91
N GLU A 390 -12.82 13.14 -45.95
CA GLU A 390 -12.62 11.88 -46.71
C GLU A 390 -11.22 11.83 -47.36
N THR A 391 -10.65 13.01 -47.64
CA THR A 391 -9.27 13.23 -48.08
C THR A 391 -8.80 14.58 -47.54
N GLY A 392 -7.65 14.63 -46.86
CA GLY A 392 -7.07 15.91 -46.42
C GLY A 392 -6.75 16.80 -47.62
N ARG A 393 -7.05 18.11 -47.53
CA ARG A 393 -6.75 19.13 -48.56
C ARG A 393 -5.26 19.25 -48.93
N ASP A 394 -4.39 18.55 -48.20
CA ASP A 394 -2.92 18.64 -48.28
C ASP A 394 -2.25 17.32 -48.73
N GLY A 395 -3.00 16.26 -49.04
CA GLY A 395 -2.42 14.95 -49.39
C GLY A 395 -1.70 14.21 -48.25
N ARG A 396 -1.97 14.55 -46.98
CA ARG A 396 -1.48 13.80 -45.80
C ARG A 396 -2.41 12.60 -45.50
N SER A 397 -1.80 11.44 -45.22
CA SER A 397 -2.44 10.13 -45.09
C SER A 397 -3.14 9.89 -43.76
N PHE A 398 -4.42 9.45 -43.81
CA PHE A 398 -5.14 8.39 -43.04
C PHE A 398 -4.79 8.07 -41.56
N ALA A 399 -4.09 8.90 -40.80
CA ALA A 399 -3.58 8.56 -39.46
C ALA A 399 -4.46 8.98 -38.26
N ASP A 400 -5.56 9.72 -38.47
CA ASP A 400 -6.24 10.44 -37.37
C ASP A 400 -7.78 10.20 -37.25
N PHE A 401 -8.34 9.15 -37.86
CA PHE A 401 -9.79 8.87 -37.74
C PHE A 401 -10.22 8.58 -36.31
N GLY A 402 -9.40 7.85 -35.55
CA GLY A 402 -9.59 7.67 -34.12
C GLY A 402 -9.57 9.00 -33.36
N LEU A 403 -8.70 9.95 -33.74
CA LEU A 403 -8.65 11.27 -33.13
C LEU A 403 -9.95 12.04 -33.34
N TYR A 404 -10.50 12.00 -34.56
CA TYR A 404 -11.77 12.66 -34.91
C TYR A 404 -12.98 12.00 -34.23
N TRP A 405 -13.19 10.69 -34.42
CA TRP A 405 -14.42 10.00 -34.04
C TRP A 405 -14.52 9.68 -32.55
N MET A 406 -13.42 9.31 -31.90
CA MET A 406 -13.51 8.81 -30.52
C MET A 406 -14.06 9.84 -29.51
N PRO A 407 -13.68 11.13 -29.55
CA PRO A 407 -14.27 12.15 -28.68
C PRO A 407 -15.77 12.33 -28.90
N ILE A 408 -16.22 12.34 -30.16
CA ILE A 408 -17.63 12.48 -30.53
C ILE A 408 -18.43 11.28 -30.00
N ILE A 409 -17.95 10.06 -30.25
CA ILE A 409 -18.57 8.84 -29.71
C ILE A 409 -18.61 8.90 -28.19
N ALA A 410 -17.51 9.29 -27.52
CA ALA A 410 -17.45 9.32 -26.06
C ALA A 410 -18.40 10.35 -25.45
N ASP A 411 -18.55 11.52 -26.08
CA ASP A 411 -19.47 12.58 -25.65
C ASP A 411 -20.94 12.15 -25.79
N LEU A 412 -21.30 11.56 -26.93
CA LEU A 412 -22.69 11.22 -27.26
C LEU A 412 -23.16 9.89 -26.63
N THR A 413 -22.25 9.05 -26.15
CA THR A 413 -22.60 7.70 -25.63
C THR A 413 -22.07 7.40 -24.22
N GLY A 414 -21.13 8.22 -23.72
CA GLY A 414 -20.44 7.96 -22.46
C GLY A 414 -19.58 6.69 -22.45
N MET A 415 -19.27 6.10 -23.61
CA MET A 415 -18.47 4.88 -23.71
C MET A 415 -17.04 5.07 -23.19
N ARG A 416 -16.43 3.98 -22.69
CA ARG A 416 -15.06 4.05 -22.15
C ARG A 416 -14.06 4.10 -23.31
N ARG A 417 -12.95 4.84 -23.14
CA ARG A 417 -11.85 4.95 -24.12
C ARG A 417 -11.46 3.62 -24.77
N GLU A 418 -11.26 2.58 -23.96
CA GLU A 418 -10.83 1.27 -24.46
C GLU A 418 -11.97 0.46 -25.11
N GLU A 419 -13.24 0.78 -24.80
CA GLU A 419 -14.40 0.20 -25.49
C GLU A 419 -14.49 0.73 -26.92
N ILE A 420 -14.24 2.03 -27.11
CA ILE A 420 -14.26 2.69 -28.42
C ILE A 420 -13.00 2.32 -29.22
N ALA A 421 -11.81 2.49 -28.64
CA ALA A 421 -10.55 2.30 -29.37
C ALA A 421 -10.33 0.85 -29.85
N GLY A 422 -10.79 -0.14 -29.07
CA GLY A 422 -10.65 -1.57 -29.40
C GLY A 422 -11.87 -2.15 -30.12
N MET A 423 -12.72 -1.31 -30.72
CA MET A 423 -13.93 -1.74 -31.42
C MET A 423 -13.59 -2.41 -32.75
N MET A 424 -14.27 -3.51 -33.07
CA MET A 424 -14.23 -4.13 -34.40
C MET A 424 -15.41 -3.65 -35.24
N LEU A 425 -15.32 -3.74 -36.57
CA LEU A 425 -16.45 -3.40 -37.44
C LEU A 425 -17.69 -4.26 -37.15
N ASP A 426 -17.50 -5.51 -36.75
CA ASP A 426 -18.56 -6.42 -36.29
C ASP A 426 -19.24 -6.01 -34.97
N ASP A 427 -18.69 -5.02 -34.27
CA ASP A 427 -19.33 -4.43 -33.08
C ASP A 427 -20.18 -3.20 -33.45
N VAL A 428 -20.18 -2.74 -34.71
CA VAL A 428 -20.95 -1.58 -35.16
C VAL A 428 -22.10 -2.03 -36.06
N VAL A 429 -23.33 -1.89 -35.56
CA VAL A 429 -24.53 -2.28 -36.29
C VAL A 429 -25.18 -1.02 -36.86
N THR A 430 -24.96 -0.77 -38.14
CA THR A 430 -25.49 0.39 -38.85
C THR A 430 -26.86 0.11 -39.49
N ASP A 431 -27.15 -1.12 -39.91
CA ASP A 431 -28.33 -1.43 -40.73
C ASP A 431 -29.56 -1.88 -39.93
N HIS A 432 -29.50 -1.74 -38.62
CA HIS A 432 -30.62 -2.02 -37.73
C HIS A 432 -31.58 -0.82 -37.66
N SER A 433 -32.86 -1.05 -37.33
CA SER A 433 -33.87 0.03 -37.18
C SER A 433 -33.47 1.08 -36.14
N ILE A 434 -32.73 0.64 -35.12
CA ILE A 434 -31.99 1.49 -34.17
C ILE A 434 -30.51 1.10 -34.30
N PRO A 435 -29.70 1.87 -35.06
CA PRO A 435 -28.27 1.64 -35.16
C PRO A 435 -27.60 1.68 -33.78
N HIS A 436 -26.63 0.81 -33.54
CA HIS A 436 -26.05 0.67 -32.20
C HIS A 436 -24.62 0.09 -32.22
N PHE A 437 -23.89 0.33 -31.14
CA PHE A 437 -22.66 -0.37 -30.79
C PHE A 437 -22.98 -1.60 -29.94
N ASP A 438 -22.51 -2.78 -30.36
CA ASP A 438 -22.54 -4.02 -29.55
C ASP A 438 -21.27 -4.11 -28.69
N ILE A 439 -21.40 -3.76 -27.41
CA ILE A 439 -20.30 -3.79 -26.48
C ILE A 439 -20.15 -5.20 -25.93
N ARG A 440 -19.26 -5.97 -26.54
CA ARG A 440 -18.94 -7.35 -26.16
C ARG A 440 -17.43 -7.60 -26.07
N PRO A 441 -16.99 -8.71 -25.46
CA PRO A 441 -15.60 -9.15 -25.61
C PRO A 441 -15.34 -9.48 -27.08
N ASN A 442 -14.21 -9.03 -27.61
CA ASN A 442 -13.78 -9.30 -28.98
C ASN A 442 -12.28 -9.64 -28.98
N ARG A 443 -11.63 -9.71 -30.15
CA ARG A 443 -10.20 -10.05 -30.24
C ARG A 443 -9.26 -8.96 -29.67
N ASN A 444 -9.67 -7.70 -29.76
CA ASN A 444 -8.89 -6.51 -29.38
C ASN A 444 -9.05 -6.15 -27.89
N ARG A 445 -10.25 -6.37 -27.34
CA ARG A 445 -10.63 -5.94 -25.98
C ARG A 445 -11.50 -6.94 -25.25
N ARG A 446 -11.47 -6.82 -23.92
CA ARG A 446 -12.37 -7.52 -23.00
C ARG A 446 -13.22 -6.54 -22.23
N LEU A 447 -14.24 -7.10 -21.60
CA LEU A 447 -15.13 -6.38 -20.71
C LEU A 447 -14.67 -6.46 -19.25
N LYS A 448 -14.86 -5.38 -18.49
CA LYS A 448 -14.42 -5.27 -17.10
C LYS A 448 -15.21 -6.22 -16.18
N ASN A 449 -16.50 -6.36 -16.43
CA ASN A 449 -17.47 -7.18 -15.69
C ASN A 449 -18.62 -7.60 -16.63
N LYS A 450 -19.50 -8.51 -16.19
CA LYS A 450 -20.66 -8.96 -16.99
C LYS A 450 -21.57 -7.79 -17.39
N SER A 451 -21.78 -6.82 -16.49
CA SER A 451 -22.60 -5.62 -16.73
C SER A 451 -22.01 -4.65 -17.75
N SER A 452 -20.77 -4.84 -18.19
CA SER A 452 -20.21 -4.06 -19.31
C SER A 452 -20.75 -4.53 -20.66
N ARG A 453 -21.32 -5.75 -20.76
CA ARG A 453 -21.90 -6.27 -22.00
C ARG A 453 -23.25 -5.61 -22.23
N ARG A 454 -23.40 -4.87 -23.33
CA ARG A 454 -24.58 -4.04 -23.60
C ARG A 454 -24.64 -3.61 -25.06
N CYS A 455 -25.82 -3.20 -25.52
CA CYS A 455 -25.98 -2.46 -26.76
C CYS A 455 -26.16 -0.98 -26.44
N VAL A 456 -25.51 -0.09 -27.18
CA VAL A 456 -25.61 1.36 -27.01
C VAL A 456 -26.09 1.98 -28.32
N PRO A 457 -27.28 2.60 -28.37
CA PRO A 457 -27.75 3.28 -29.57
C PRO A 457 -26.73 4.29 -30.10
N ILE A 458 -26.68 4.44 -31.42
CA ILE A 458 -25.87 5.47 -32.09
C ILE A 458 -26.73 6.72 -32.24
N HIS A 459 -26.19 7.85 -31.79
CA HIS A 459 -26.82 9.15 -31.91
C HIS A 459 -26.94 9.59 -33.38
N ASP A 460 -28.05 10.24 -33.76
CA ASP A 460 -28.33 10.62 -35.15
C ASP A 460 -27.34 11.66 -35.67
N GLY A 461 -27.00 12.67 -34.86
CA GLY A 461 -25.88 13.58 -35.14
C GLY A 461 -24.55 12.89 -35.48
N LEU A 462 -24.24 11.71 -34.92
CA LEU A 462 -23.04 10.96 -35.33
C LEU A 462 -23.19 10.40 -36.76
N MET A 463 -24.39 9.96 -37.14
CA MET A 463 -24.69 9.51 -38.49
C MET A 463 -24.65 10.67 -39.50
N GLU A 464 -25.18 11.83 -39.13
CA GLU A 464 -25.16 13.04 -39.97
C GLU A 464 -23.73 13.53 -40.28
N LEU A 465 -22.78 13.28 -39.37
CA LEU A 465 -21.36 13.57 -39.58
C LEU A 465 -20.67 12.61 -40.57
N GLY A 466 -21.36 11.58 -41.08
CA GLY A 466 -20.83 10.60 -42.03
C GLY A 466 -20.24 9.34 -41.40
N PHE A 467 -20.63 9.00 -40.16
CA PHE A 467 -20.07 7.83 -39.48
C PHE A 467 -20.42 6.51 -40.18
N ARG A 468 -21.60 6.40 -40.81
CA ARG A 468 -21.98 5.25 -41.63
C ARG A 468 -21.02 5.07 -42.80
N ASP A 469 -20.80 6.13 -43.57
CA ASP A 469 -19.94 6.09 -44.76
C ASP A 469 -18.49 5.72 -44.39
N TYR A 470 -18.03 6.19 -43.23
CA TYR A 470 -16.73 5.79 -42.67
C TYR A 470 -16.66 4.27 -42.39
N VAL A 471 -17.68 3.72 -41.72
CA VAL A 471 -17.75 2.30 -41.38
C VAL A 471 -17.86 1.43 -42.64
N ASP A 472 -18.70 1.82 -43.59
CA ASP A 472 -18.89 1.07 -44.84
C ASP A 472 -17.62 1.14 -45.71
N GLY A 473 -16.97 2.31 -45.80
CA GLY A 473 -15.69 2.44 -46.48
C GLY A 473 -14.57 1.58 -45.87
N LEU A 474 -14.58 1.32 -44.56
CA LEU A 474 -13.65 0.38 -43.92
C LEU A 474 -13.98 -1.08 -44.31
N ARG A 475 -15.27 -1.44 -44.33
CA ARG A 475 -15.73 -2.78 -44.74
C ARG A 475 -15.33 -3.07 -46.19
N ASP A 476 -15.52 -2.10 -47.08
CA ASP A 476 -15.15 -2.22 -48.50
C ASP A 476 -13.64 -2.42 -48.71
N ARG A 477 -12.81 -1.84 -47.83
CA ARG A 477 -11.36 -2.04 -47.82
C ARG A 477 -10.92 -3.37 -47.19
N GLY A 478 -11.84 -4.16 -46.66
CA GLY A 478 -11.54 -5.41 -45.96
C GLY A 478 -10.87 -5.20 -44.60
N GLU A 479 -10.98 -4.00 -44.02
CA GLU A 479 -10.55 -3.76 -42.64
C GLU A 479 -11.44 -4.53 -41.68
N ILE A 480 -10.94 -4.75 -40.47
CA ILE A 480 -11.67 -5.52 -39.44
C ILE A 480 -11.82 -4.70 -38.16
N ASP A 481 -10.87 -3.83 -37.87
CA ASP A 481 -10.91 -2.95 -36.71
C ASP A 481 -11.56 -1.62 -37.12
N LEU A 482 -12.35 -1.01 -36.22
CA LEU A 482 -12.94 0.30 -36.50
C LEU A 482 -11.86 1.38 -36.64
N PHE A 483 -10.76 1.25 -35.90
CA PHE A 483 -9.60 2.15 -35.96
C PHE A 483 -8.30 1.34 -36.19
N PRO A 484 -8.02 0.91 -37.44
CA PRO A 484 -6.84 0.10 -37.76
C PRO A 484 -5.51 0.75 -37.34
N GLU A 485 -5.43 2.08 -37.40
CA GLU A 485 -4.27 2.90 -37.04
C GLU A 485 -3.94 2.86 -35.54
N LEU A 486 -4.92 2.52 -34.69
CA LEU A 486 -4.72 2.42 -33.26
C LEU A 486 -4.17 1.06 -32.82
N LYS A 487 -3.95 0.14 -33.76
CA LYS A 487 -3.42 -1.19 -33.48
C LYS A 487 -1.99 -1.10 -32.89
N PRO A 488 -1.75 -1.58 -31.66
CA PRO A 488 -0.46 -1.43 -31.01
C PRO A 488 0.59 -2.39 -31.59
N THR A 489 1.82 -1.91 -31.78
CA THR A 489 2.94 -2.68 -32.36
C THR A 489 3.51 -3.77 -31.44
N ALA A 490 3.56 -3.56 -30.12
CA ALA A 490 3.82 -4.62 -29.12
C ALA A 490 3.51 -4.13 -27.69
N GLY A 491 2.77 -4.92 -26.89
CA GLY A 491 2.58 -4.66 -25.45
C GLY A 491 1.75 -3.43 -25.06
N GLY A 492 1.23 -2.66 -26.03
CA GLY A 492 0.35 -1.51 -25.82
C GLY A 492 -1.15 -1.84 -25.87
N SER A 493 -1.98 -0.84 -25.60
CA SER A 493 -3.45 -0.90 -25.75
C SER A 493 -3.90 0.09 -26.82
N TYR A 494 -5.00 -0.20 -27.53
CA TYR A 494 -5.53 0.66 -28.59
C TYR A 494 -5.80 2.07 -28.06
N GLY A 495 -6.46 2.16 -26.88
CA GLY A 495 -6.72 3.45 -26.25
C GLY A 495 -5.45 4.16 -25.76
N GLY A 496 -4.33 3.44 -25.57
CA GLY A 496 -3.04 4.02 -25.24
C GLY A 496 -2.32 4.62 -26.44
N VAL A 497 -2.54 4.08 -27.66
CA VAL A 497 -2.05 4.67 -28.91
C VAL A 497 -2.78 5.98 -29.15
N PHE A 498 -4.12 5.96 -29.15
CA PHE A 498 -4.98 7.14 -29.31
C PHE A 498 -4.66 8.25 -28.30
N TYR A 499 -4.45 7.89 -27.03
CA TYR A 499 -4.29 8.88 -25.97
C TYR A 499 -3.06 9.79 -26.15
N LYS A 500 -2.05 9.34 -26.90
CA LYS A 500 -0.85 10.16 -27.18
C LYS A 500 -1.21 11.40 -28.00
N ASP A 501 -2.08 11.25 -29.00
CA ASP A 501 -2.48 12.35 -29.87
C ASP A 501 -3.62 13.15 -29.25
N TRP A 502 -4.56 12.49 -28.57
CA TRP A 502 -5.60 13.18 -27.79
C TRP A 502 -5.02 14.11 -26.72
N LYS A 503 -3.95 13.71 -26.02
CA LYS A 503 -3.32 14.55 -24.99
C LYS A 503 -2.76 15.85 -25.58
N LYS A 504 -2.23 15.82 -26.82
CA LYS A 504 -1.74 17.04 -27.50
C LYS A 504 -2.89 18.00 -27.75
N VAL A 505 -3.99 17.51 -28.33
CA VAL A 505 -5.21 18.31 -28.58
C VAL A 505 -5.76 18.90 -27.28
N LEU A 506 -5.84 18.08 -26.23
CA LEU A 506 -6.32 18.52 -24.93
C LEU A 506 -5.46 19.66 -24.36
N ASP A 507 -4.13 19.52 -24.43
CA ASP A 507 -3.18 20.50 -23.91
C ASP A 507 -3.16 21.79 -24.73
N GLU A 508 -3.32 21.67 -26.05
CA GLU A 508 -3.40 22.82 -26.96
C GLU A 508 -4.66 23.66 -26.72
N GLN A 509 -5.82 23.02 -26.48
CA GLN A 509 -7.09 23.73 -26.33
C GLN A 509 -7.37 24.19 -24.89
N LEU A 510 -6.95 23.41 -23.89
CA LEU A 510 -7.30 23.66 -22.49
C LEU A 510 -6.08 23.95 -21.59
N GLY A 511 -4.86 23.82 -22.11
CA GLY A 511 -3.62 24.05 -21.38
C GLY A 511 -3.05 22.77 -20.73
N PRO A 512 -1.72 22.70 -20.54
CA PRO A 512 -1.04 21.51 -19.99
C PRO A 512 -1.27 21.30 -18.49
N ASP A 513 -1.57 22.37 -17.73
CA ASP A 513 -1.76 22.36 -16.27
C ASP A 513 -3.21 22.10 -15.85
N LEU A 514 -4.01 21.53 -16.76
CA LEU A 514 -5.42 21.26 -16.54
C LEU A 514 -5.62 20.19 -15.45
N VAL A 515 -6.11 20.60 -14.29
CA VAL A 515 -6.39 19.70 -13.17
C VAL A 515 -7.68 18.91 -13.43
N GLY A 516 -7.60 17.58 -13.32
CA GLY A 516 -8.76 16.70 -13.24
C GLY A 516 -9.48 16.38 -14.57
N LYS A 517 -9.09 16.94 -15.71
CA LYS A 517 -9.74 16.63 -17.00
C LYS A 517 -8.90 15.71 -17.88
N VAL A 518 -9.52 14.65 -18.38
CA VAL A 518 -8.90 13.62 -19.22
C VAL A 518 -9.93 13.10 -20.22
N PHE A 519 -9.58 12.18 -21.12
CA PHE A 519 -10.58 11.59 -22.03
C PHE A 519 -11.82 11.00 -21.32
N HIS A 520 -11.67 10.51 -20.08
CA HIS A 520 -12.81 10.01 -19.29
C HIS A 520 -13.80 11.12 -18.87
N SER A 521 -13.42 12.39 -18.96
CA SER A 521 -14.27 13.54 -18.68
C SER A 521 -15.45 13.65 -19.64
N TRP A 522 -15.35 13.11 -20.87
CA TRP A 522 -16.49 12.94 -21.78
C TRP A 522 -17.60 12.10 -21.16
N ARG A 523 -17.22 10.98 -20.55
CA ARG A 523 -18.19 10.13 -19.85
C ARG A 523 -18.76 10.80 -18.61
N HIS A 524 -17.96 11.56 -17.85
CA HIS A 524 -18.48 12.33 -16.72
C HIS A 524 -19.51 13.35 -17.21
N ARG A 525 -19.21 14.08 -18.29
CA ARG A 525 -20.15 15.00 -18.94
C ARG A 525 -21.44 14.28 -19.34
N PHE A 526 -21.35 13.20 -20.11
CA PHE A 526 -22.51 12.39 -20.53
C PHE A 526 -23.38 11.98 -19.32
N VAL A 527 -22.76 11.41 -18.28
CA VAL A 527 -23.48 10.97 -17.07
C VAL A 527 -24.12 12.16 -16.34
N THR A 528 -23.43 13.30 -16.25
CA THR A 528 -23.96 14.52 -15.61
C THR A 528 -25.16 15.07 -16.38
N LEU A 529 -25.07 15.18 -17.71
CA LEU A 529 -26.19 15.61 -18.56
C LEU A 529 -27.41 14.70 -18.34
N MET A 530 -27.21 13.40 -18.44
CA MET A 530 -28.27 12.39 -18.29
C MET A 530 -28.91 12.37 -16.90
N ARG A 531 -28.12 12.58 -15.84
CA ARG A 531 -28.62 12.57 -14.46
C ARG A 531 -29.37 13.85 -14.09
N ASN A 532 -29.06 14.96 -14.76
CA ASN A 532 -29.71 16.24 -14.55
C ASN A 532 -31.01 16.36 -15.36
N ASP A 533 -31.22 15.51 -16.36
CA ASP A 533 -32.49 15.40 -17.07
C ASP A 533 -33.48 14.54 -16.28
N SER A 534 -34.51 15.20 -15.71
CA SER A 534 -35.56 14.54 -14.93
C SER A 534 -36.41 13.55 -15.73
N ALA A 535 -36.39 13.62 -17.06
CA ALA A 535 -37.12 12.69 -17.92
C ALA A 535 -36.40 11.33 -18.07
N ILE A 536 -35.13 11.25 -17.71
CA ILE A 536 -34.30 10.06 -17.90
C ILE A 536 -34.18 9.30 -16.59
N ALA A 537 -34.69 8.07 -16.58
CA ALA A 537 -34.61 7.20 -15.41
C ALA A 537 -33.14 6.80 -15.11
N LYS A 538 -32.80 6.72 -13.82
CA LYS A 538 -31.42 6.44 -13.37
C LYS A 538 -30.88 5.10 -13.85
N ASP A 539 -31.76 4.10 -13.99
CA ASP A 539 -31.41 2.76 -14.47
C ASP A 539 -31.09 2.75 -15.98
N VAL A 540 -31.79 3.54 -16.79
CA VAL A 540 -31.47 3.79 -18.21
C VAL A 540 -30.04 4.31 -18.34
N VAL A 541 -29.66 5.30 -17.51
CA VAL A 541 -28.28 5.81 -17.50
C VAL A 541 -27.28 4.71 -17.13
N GLN A 542 -27.59 3.90 -16.10
CA GLN A 542 -26.73 2.80 -15.67
C GLN A 542 -26.56 1.73 -16.75
N ASP A 543 -27.60 1.46 -17.52
CA ASP A 543 -27.60 0.48 -18.61
C ASP A 543 -26.79 0.99 -19.80
N ILE A 544 -26.98 2.25 -20.23
CA ILE A 544 -26.18 2.87 -21.30
C ILE A 544 -24.69 2.85 -20.95
N VAL A 545 -24.35 3.21 -19.72
CA VAL A 545 -22.94 3.36 -19.34
C VAL A 545 -22.33 2.05 -18.81
N GLY A 546 -23.13 1.01 -18.54
CA GLY A 546 -22.69 -0.27 -18.01
C GLY A 546 -22.10 -0.16 -16.58
N HIS A 547 -22.87 0.42 -15.67
CA HIS A 547 -22.60 0.39 -14.22
C HIS A 547 -23.28 -0.83 -13.59
N THR A 548 -22.62 -1.44 -12.59
CA THR A 548 -23.24 -2.54 -11.84
C THR A 548 -24.21 -1.95 -10.81
N PRO A 549 -25.48 -2.40 -10.77
CA PRO A 549 -26.41 -2.03 -9.71
C PRO A 549 -25.88 -2.44 -8.34
N GLN A 550 -26.26 -1.69 -7.29
CA GLN A 550 -25.84 -2.02 -5.93
C GLN A 550 -26.47 -3.33 -5.44
N ASP A 551 -27.69 -3.65 -5.89
CA ASP A 551 -28.47 -4.82 -5.46
C ASP A 551 -27.99 -6.15 -6.08
N GLU A 552 -27.97 -7.21 -5.28
CA GLU A 552 -27.47 -8.53 -5.67
C GLU A 552 -28.34 -9.25 -6.71
N THR A 553 -29.66 -9.02 -6.68
CA THR A 553 -30.66 -9.65 -7.55
C THR A 553 -30.49 -9.23 -9.01
N ASP A 554 -30.05 -8.00 -9.25
CA ASP A 554 -29.92 -7.37 -10.57
C ASP A 554 -28.62 -7.75 -11.31
N ARG A 555 -27.67 -8.39 -10.60
CA ARG A 555 -26.38 -8.83 -11.15
C ARG A 555 -26.50 -10.07 -12.05
N THR A 556 -27.58 -10.83 -11.91
CA THR A 556 -27.77 -12.15 -12.53
C THR A 556 -28.49 -12.07 -13.88
N TYR A 557 -29.30 -11.02 -14.11
CA TYR A 557 -30.18 -10.89 -15.27
C TYR A 557 -29.71 -9.79 -16.24
N ARG A 558 -28.59 -9.98 -16.95
CA ARG A 558 -28.16 -9.03 -18.01
C ARG A 558 -27.58 -9.67 -19.27
N ASP A 559 -27.81 -10.95 -19.53
CA ASP A 559 -27.69 -11.44 -20.92
C ASP A 559 -28.99 -11.10 -21.66
N THR A 560 -29.11 -9.83 -22.07
CA THR A 560 -30.30 -9.30 -22.75
C THR A 560 -30.22 -9.47 -24.26
N THR A 561 -29.37 -10.37 -24.77
CA THR A 561 -29.27 -10.63 -26.22
C THR A 561 -30.63 -10.98 -26.82
N GLN A 562 -31.52 -11.60 -26.04
CA GLN A 562 -32.90 -11.96 -26.42
C GLN A 562 -33.89 -10.78 -26.41
N PHE A 563 -33.58 -9.68 -25.68
CA PHE A 563 -34.43 -8.49 -25.54
C PHE A 563 -33.76 -7.25 -26.15
N ARG A 564 -32.89 -7.45 -27.14
CA ARG A 564 -32.07 -6.38 -27.73
C ARG A 564 -32.93 -5.22 -28.23
N ASP A 565 -33.99 -5.51 -28.96
CA ASP A 565 -34.79 -4.48 -29.63
C ASP A 565 -35.57 -3.63 -28.62
N GLU A 566 -36.16 -4.26 -27.60
CA GLU A 566 -36.84 -3.59 -26.49
C GLU A 566 -35.86 -2.70 -25.70
N MET A 567 -34.67 -3.21 -25.43
CA MET A 567 -33.60 -2.44 -24.78
C MET A 567 -33.20 -1.25 -25.64
N LEU A 568 -32.94 -1.43 -26.93
CA LEU A 568 -32.58 -0.34 -27.82
C LEU A 568 -33.68 0.72 -27.91
N ALA A 569 -34.94 0.30 -28.05
CA ALA A 569 -36.08 1.22 -28.06
C ALA A 569 -36.21 2.02 -26.76
N ARG A 570 -35.89 1.40 -25.62
CA ARG A 570 -35.86 2.06 -24.31
C ARG A 570 -34.70 3.04 -24.16
N LEU A 571 -33.50 2.70 -24.64
CA LEU A 571 -32.29 3.50 -24.45
C LEU A 571 -32.17 4.64 -25.48
N ASN A 572 -32.71 4.47 -26.69
CA ASN A 572 -32.51 5.40 -27.80
C ASN A 572 -32.97 6.85 -27.50
N PRO A 573 -34.17 7.10 -26.93
CA PRO A 573 -34.61 8.47 -26.65
C PRO A 573 -33.66 9.24 -25.73
N ALA A 574 -33.04 8.55 -24.76
CA ALA A 574 -32.04 9.17 -23.88
C ALA A 574 -30.75 9.50 -24.66
N ILE A 575 -30.26 8.60 -25.51
CA ILE A 575 -29.09 8.90 -26.35
C ILE A 575 -29.35 10.11 -27.25
N GLN A 576 -30.51 10.16 -27.91
CA GLN A 576 -30.85 11.24 -28.85
C GLN A 576 -31.12 12.59 -28.15
N SER A 577 -31.28 12.63 -26.83
CA SER A 577 -31.43 13.90 -26.10
C SER A 577 -30.10 14.59 -25.79
N VAL A 578 -28.96 13.93 -26.04
CA VAL A 578 -27.64 14.55 -25.83
C VAL A 578 -27.41 15.68 -26.83
N PRO A 579 -27.02 16.89 -26.39
CA PRO A 579 -26.66 17.94 -27.33
C PRO A 579 -25.46 17.53 -28.20
N CYS A 580 -25.59 17.60 -29.53
CA CYS A 580 -24.51 17.30 -30.47
C CYS A 580 -24.10 18.48 -31.35
N GLY A 581 -24.78 19.63 -31.24
CA GLY A 581 -24.62 20.77 -32.15
C GLY A 581 -23.19 21.34 -32.21
N HIS A 582 -22.42 21.24 -31.13
CA HIS A 582 -21.01 21.66 -31.09
C HIS A 582 -20.09 20.85 -32.01
N TRP A 583 -20.49 19.66 -32.45
CA TRP A 583 -19.73 18.85 -33.42
C TRP A 583 -20.06 19.16 -34.88
N MET A 584 -21.19 19.80 -35.16
CA MET A 584 -21.74 19.96 -36.51
C MET A 584 -21.07 21.08 -37.34
N GLY A 585 -20.02 21.71 -36.79
CA GLY A 585 -19.38 22.89 -37.37
C GLY A 585 -20.22 24.17 -37.19
N LYS A 586 -19.55 25.32 -37.20
CA LYS A 586 -20.23 26.62 -37.31
C LYS A 586 -20.57 26.81 -38.79
N ALA A 587 -21.86 26.83 -39.13
CA ALA A 587 -22.34 27.14 -40.48
C ALA A 587 -21.81 28.49 -40.97
#